data_AF-A0A1Y1XB84-F1
#
_entry.id   AF-A0A1Y1XB84-F1
#
_cell.length_a   1.000
_cell.length_b   1.000
_cell.length_c   1.000
_cell.angle_alpha   90.00
_cell.angle_beta   90.00
_cell.angle_gamma   90.00
#
_symmetry.space_group_name_H-M   'P 1'
#
loop_
_entity.id
_entity.type
_entity.pdbx_description
1 polymer ?
#
loop_
_entity_poly.entity_id
_entity_poly.type
_entity_poly.pdbx_seq_one_letter_code
_entity_poly.pdbx_strand_id
1 'polypeptide(L)'
;MAQCTPPISTIEKTRRKVLVLDMDETLIHSKLALDPGSPSPPFQINVPYEGKDCIYYVYDRPFVFEFLATMAKWYDLVIFTASVSEYADPIIDWLEAEVKKRHSVCEQIFKGRYYRQHCTYYDGVYTKDLTQINTDLREIALVDNSEFSFLINPSNAIPIRTWTHDDPSDPALLDLIGFLVALSYVHDVRNILSLRLGTLSEE
;
A
#
# COMPACT_ATOMS: atom_id res chain seq x y z
N MET A 1 -43.68 -28.55 25.69
CA MET A 1 -42.28 -28.65 25.24
C MET A 1 -42.19 -28.04 23.86
N ALA A 2 -41.52 -26.89 23.73
CA ALA A 2 -41.15 -26.32 22.44
C ALA A 2 -39.73 -25.78 22.61
N GLN A 3 -38.76 -26.50 22.03
CA GLN A 3 -37.39 -26.04 21.88
C GLN A 3 -37.38 -25.03 20.73
N CYS A 4 -37.19 -23.75 21.04
CA CYS A 4 -36.81 -22.77 20.02
C CYS A 4 -35.31 -22.92 19.74
N THR A 5 -35.01 -23.20 18.48
CA THR A 5 -33.66 -23.21 17.88
C THR A 5 -32.87 -21.93 18.21
N PRO A 6 -31.54 -22.03 18.41
CA PRO A 6 -30.71 -20.85 18.60
C PRO A 6 -30.69 -20.01 17.31
N PRO A 7 -30.54 -18.68 17.41
CA PRO A 7 -30.40 -17.83 16.25
C PRO A 7 -29.15 -18.23 15.46
N ILE A 8 -29.27 -18.23 14.13
CA ILE A 8 -28.14 -18.30 13.20
C ILE A 8 -27.17 -17.20 13.64
N SER A 9 -25.98 -17.61 14.08
CA SER A 9 -24.91 -16.68 14.43
C SER A 9 -24.70 -15.74 13.24
N THR A 10 -25.04 -14.47 13.42
CA THR A 10 -24.49 -13.37 12.62
C THR A 10 -23.01 -13.68 12.48
N ILE A 11 -22.54 -13.96 11.27
CA ILE A 11 -21.09 -14.13 11.03
C ILE A 11 -20.47 -12.89 11.65
N GLU A 12 -19.75 -13.06 12.77
CA GLU A 12 -19.05 -11.94 13.38
C GLU A 12 -18.21 -11.35 12.26
N LYS A 13 -18.38 -10.04 12.04
CA LYS A 13 -17.58 -9.33 11.05
C LYS A 13 -16.13 -9.54 11.49
N THR A 14 -15.46 -10.50 10.87
CA THR A 14 -14.06 -10.79 11.16
C THR A 14 -13.33 -9.47 11.04
N ARG A 15 -12.55 -9.12 12.05
CA ARG A 15 -11.76 -7.88 12.06
C ARG A 15 -11.05 -7.73 10.72
N ARG A 16 -11.11 -6.55 10.11
CA ARG A 16 -10.40 -6.30 8.85
C ARG A 16 -8.90 -6.49 9.08
N LYS A 17 -8.26 -7.20 8.16
CA LYS A 17 -6.80 -7.31 8.10
C LYS A 17 -6.19 -5.94 7.78
N VAL A 18 -4.90 -5.79 8.05
CA VAL A 18 -4.14 -4.61 7.69
C VAL A 18 -3.45 -4.84 6.34
N LEU A 19 -3.63 -3.91 5.41
CA LEU A 19 -2.85 -3.87 4.18
C LEU A 19 -1.93 -2.67 4.22
N VAL A 20 -0.63 -2.94 4.34
CA VAL A 20 0.41 -1.92 4.29
C VAL A 20 0.82 -1.73 2.84
N LEU A 21 0.85 -0.48 2.41
CA LEU A 21 1.20 -0.09 1.05
C LEU A 21 2.41 0.83 1.10
N ASP A 22 3.42 0.50 0.31
CA ASP A 22 4.43 1.47 -0.09
C ASP A 22 3.83 2.55 -1.00
N MET A 23 4.56 3.66 -1.19
CA MET A 23 4.07 4.82 -1.95
C MET A 23 4.85 5.06 -3.24
N ASP A 24 6.14 5.36 -3.14
CA ASP A 24 7.01 5.71 -4.27
C ASP A 24 7.28 4.46 -5.13
N GLU A 25 7.16 4.57 -6.45
CA GLU A 25 7.24 3.46 -7.41
C GLU A 25 6.23 2.31 -7.20
N THR A 26 5.33 2.44 -6.22
CA THR A 26 4.28 1.47 -5.88
C THR A 26 2.89 2.01 -6.21
N LEU A 27 2.49 3.17 -5.65
CA LEU A 27 1.20 3.83 -5.90
C LEU A 27 1.34 5.05 -6.82
N ILE A 28 2.49 5.71 -6.76
CA ILE A 28 2.81 6.92 -7.51
C ILE A 28 4.25 6.86 -8.02
N HIS A 29 4.61 7.81 -8.86
CA HIS A 29 5.99 8.09 -9.25
C HIS A 29 6.17 9.61 -9.24
N SER A 30 7.27 10.10 -8.66
CA SER A 30 7.54 11.54 -8.59
C SER A 30 8.88 11.92 -9.23
N LYS A 31 8.96 13.13 -9.76
CA LYS A 31 10.18 13.69 -10.35
C LYS A 31 10.41 15.14 -9.92
N LEU A 32 11.68 15.53 -9.81
CA LEU A 32 12.09 16.93 -9.58
C LEU A 32 12.16 17.76 -10.88
N ALA A 33 12.05 17.13 -12.04
CA ALA A 33 12.11 17.79 -13.34
C ALA A 33 11.09 17.17 -14.31
N LEU A 34 10.49 18.02 -15.15
CA LEU A 34 9.66 17.59 -16.28
C LEU A 34 10.54 17.41 -17.51
N ASP A 35 10.44 16.24 -18.16
CA ASP A 35 11.12 16.05 -19.44
C ASP A 35 10.31 16.75 -20.54
N PRO A 36 10.96 17.30 -21.57
CA PRO A 36 10.27 17.88 -22.71
C PRO A 36 9.35 16.86 -23.37
N GLY A 37 8.05 17.16 -23.43
CA GLY A 37 7.04 16.28 -24.03
C GLY A 37 6.39 15.28 -23.07
N SER A 38 6.79 15.25 -21.78
CA SER A 38 6.07 14.47 -20.77
C SER A 38 4.63 14.97 -20.61
N PRO A 39 3.67 14.07 -20.30
CA PRO A 39 2.32 14.47 -19.92
C PRO A 39 2.33 15.45 -18.76
N SER A 40 1.33 16.34 -18.70
CA SER A 40 1.16 17.20 -17.53
C SER A 40 0.95 16.32 -16.29
N PRO A 41 1.70 16.55 -15.20
CA PRO A 41 1.49 15.78 -13.97
C PRO A 41 0.13 16.15 -13.38
N PRO A 42 -0.62 15.15 -12.85
CA PRO A 42 -1.91 15.35 -12.22
C PRO A 42 -1.81 16.10 -10.88
N PHE A 43 -0.64 16.07 -10.24
CA PHE A 43 -0.40 16.71 -8.95
C PHE A 43 1.02 17.22 -8.82
N GLN A 44 1.19 18.29 -8.04
CA GLN A 44 2.47 18.91 -7.77
C GLN A 44 2.54 19.31 -6.30
N ILE A 45 3.70 19.13 -5.68
CA ILE A 45 3.96 19.58 -4.32
C ILE A 45 5.25 20.39 -4.27
N ASN A 46 5.32 21.32 -3.33
CA ASN A 46 6.53 22.04 -3.01
C ASN A 46 6.99 21.63 -1.62
N VAL A 47 8.18 21.02 -1.54
CA VAL A 47 8.78 20.55 -0.29
C VAL A 47 9.99 21.43 0.01
N PRO A 48 9.96 22.23 1.10
CA PRO A 48 11.12 23.01 1.51
C PRO A 48 12.26 22.09 1.97
N TYR A 49 13.45 22.27 1.41
CA TYR A 49 14.67 21.57 1.80
C TYR A 49 15.83 22.56 1.90
N GLU A 50 16.42 22.69 3.09
CA GLU A 50 17.54 23.62 3.36
C GLU A 50 17.30 25.06 2.89
N GLY A 51 16.05 25.54 3.05
CA GLY A 51 15.66 26.90 2.65
C GLY A 51 15.48 27.09 1.13
N LYS A 52 15.46 26.00 0.35
CA LYS A 52 15.09 26.00 -1.06
C LYS A 52 13.79 25.23 -1.25
N ASP A 53 12.98 25.72 -2.17
CA ASP A 53 11.74 25.07 -2.58
C ASP A 53 12.06 23.98 -3.62
N CYS A 54 11.74 22.73 -3.29
CA CYS A 54 11.86 21.59 -4.21
C CYS A 54 10.47 21.21 -4.72
N ILE A 55 10.22 21.44 -6.02
CA ILE A 55 8.97 21.06 -6.65
C ILE A 55 9.05 19.61 -7.12
N TYR A 56 8.10 18.80 -6.65
CA TYR A 56 7.91 17.43 -7.14
C TYR A 56 6.66 17.36 -8.02
N TYR A 57 6.84 16.75 -9.18
CA TYR A 57 5.78 16.42 -10.13
C TYR A 57 5.37 14.97 -9.89
N VAL A 58 4.12 14.74 -9.49
CA VAL A 58 3.63 13.44 -9.02
C VAL A 58 2.65 12.88 -10.04
N TYR A 59 2.86 11.62 -10.42
CA TYR A 59 2.01 10.86 -11.33
C TYR A 59 1.36 9.70 -10.58
N ASP A 60 0.05 9.47 -10.78
CA ASP A 60 -0.64 8.28 -10.29
C ASP A 60 -0.32 7.06 -11.12
N ARG A 61 -0.05 5.93 -10.46
CA ARG A 61 0.00 4.64 -11.13
C ARG A 61 -1.39 4.30 -11.69
N PRO A 62 -1.50 3.75 -12.91
CA PRO A 62 -2.78 3.33 -13.45
C PRO A 62 -3.57 2.47 -12.46
N PHE A 63 -4.88 2.73 -12.39
CA PHE A 63 -5.83 2.07 -11.49
C PHE A 63 -5.66 2.35 -9.98
N VAL A 64 -4.74 3.22 -9.54
CA VAL A 64 -4.50 3.45 -8.11
C VAL A 64 -5.75 3.84 -7.32
N PHE A 65 -6.61 4.71 -7.88
CA PHE A 65 -7.81 5.16 -7.17
C PHE A 65 -8.84 4.04 -7.03
N GLU A 66 -9.01 3.20 -8.05
CA GLU A 66 -9.91 2.05 -8.01
C GLU A 66 -9.38 0.96 -7.08
N PHE A 67 -8.07 0.72 -7.11
CA PHE A 67 -7.37 -0.16 -6.18
C PHE A 67 -7.60 0.27 -4.74
N LEU A 68 -7.27 1.51 -4.38
CA LEU A 68 -7.43 2.05 -3.02
C LEU A 68 -8.89 2.03 -2.56
N ALA A 69 -9.83 2.47 -3.41
CA ALA A 69 -11.26 2.45 -3.10
C ALA A 69 -11.79 1.03 -2.86
N THR A 70 -11.27 0.05 -3.60
CA THR A 70 -11.65 -1.36 -3.42
C THR A 70 -11.02 -1.92 -2.17
N MET A 71 -9.70 -1.78 -1.97
CA MET A 71 -8.99 -2.35 -0.83
C MET A 71 -9.48 -1.77 0.51
N ALA A 72 -9.88 -0.50 0.56
CA ALA A 72 -10.45 0.11 1.77
C ALA A 72 -11.75 -0.55 2.27
N LYS A 73 -12.46 -1.30 1.42
CA LYS A 73 -13.64 -2.09 1.81
C LYS A 73 -13.25 -3.35 2.58
N TRP A 74 -12.07 -3.90 2.28
CA TRP A 74 -11.61 -5.21 2.75
C TRP A 74 -10.57 -5.12 3.86
N TYR A 75 -9.76 -4.07 3.85
CA TYR A 75 -8.60 -3.88 4.73
C TYR A 75 -8.65 -2.55 5.46
N ASP A 76 -7.99 -2.50 6.61
CA ASP A 76 -7.51 -1.24 7.19
C ASP A 76 -6.20 -0.88 6.46
N LEU A 77 -6.24 0.17 5.62
CA LEU A 77 -5.09 0.56 4.82
C LEU A 77 -4.09 1.38 5.63
N VAL A 78 -2.80 1.08 5.47
CA VAL A 78 -1.71 1.84 6.10
C VAL A 78 -0.69 2.19 5.03
N ILE A 79 -0.28 3.45 4.96
CA ILE A 79 0.90 3.82 4.16
C ILE A 79 2.14 3.59 5.01
N PHE A 80 3.14 2.93 4.46
CA PHE A 80 4.49 2.86 5.05
C PHE A 80 5.50 3.14 3.95
N THR A 81 6.07 4.35 3.93
CA THR A 81 7.07 4.79 2.93
C THR A 81 8.43 5.00 3.59
N ALA A 82 9.51 4.80 2.83
CA ALA A 82 10.87 5.19 3.22
C ALA A 82 11.16 6.69 3.00
N SER A 83 10.15 7.47 2.59
CA SER A 83 10.22 8.92 2.42
C SER A 83 9.85 9.67 3.70
N VAL A 84 10.19 10.96 3.78
CA VAL A 84 9.86 11.83 4.93
C VAL A 84 8.42 12.35 4.83
N SER A 85 7.81 12.67 5.97
CA SER A 85 6.41 13.11 6.08
C SER A 85 6.11 14.37 5.26
N GLU A 86 7.05 15.32 5.22
CA GLU A 86 6.93 16.60 4.52
C GLU A 86 6.70 16.42 3.01
N TYR A 87 7.23 15.33 2.46
CA TYR A 87 6.99 14.91 1.08
C TYR A 87 5.74 14.03 0.96
N ALA A 88 5.57 13.06 1.85
CA ALA A 88 4.55 12.03 1.71
C ALA A 88 3.14 12.50 2.07
N ASP A 89 2.97 13.30 3.11
CA ASP A 89 1.65 13.74 3.57
C ASP A 89 0.79 14.42 2.51
N PRO A 90 1.28 15.44 1.76
CA PRO A 90 0.46 16.07 0.74
C PRO A 90 0.08 15.11 -0.41
N ILE A 91 0.91 14.10 -0.71
CA ILE A 91 0.62 13.07 -1.72
C ILE A 91 -0.46 12.12 -1.21
N ILE A 92 -0.34 11.65 0.03
CA ILE A 92 -1.33 10.76 0.65
C ILE A 92 -2.69 11.47 0.77
N ASP A 93 -2.69 12.76 1.14
CA ASP A 93 -3.89 13.60 1.20
C ASP A 93 -4.55 13.73 -0.19
N TRP A 94 -3.74 13.95 -1.23
CA TRP A 94 -4.21 13.99 -2.60
C TRP A 94 -4.80 12.66 -3.07
N LEU A 95 -4.13 11.53 -2.81
CA LEU A 95 -4.64 10.20 -3.12
C LEU A 95 -5.99 9.95 -2.44
N GLU A 96 -6.11 10.27 -1.15
CA GLU A 96 -7.36 10.12 -0.42
C GLU A 96 -8.48 11.02 -0.97
N ALA A 97 -8.17 12.28 -1.30
CA ALA A 97 -9.14 13.21 -1.88
C ALA A 97 -9.67 12.74 -3.25
N GLU A 98 -8.78 12.24 -4.12
CA GLU A 98 -9.18 11.72 -5.43
C GLU A 98 -10.00 10.43 -5.31
N VAL A 99 -9.68 9.52 -4.37
CA VAL A 99 -10.54 8.36 -4.07
C VAL A 99 -11.94 8.79 -3.63
N LYS A 100 -12.03 9.72 -2.67
CA LYS A 100 -13.31 10.23 -2.16
C LYS A 100 -14.16 10.85 -3.28
N LYS A 101 -13.52 11.65 -4.13
CA LYS A 101 -14.16 12.32 -5.28
C LYS A 101 -14.64 11.33 -6.35
N ARG A 102 -13.83 10.35 -6.72
CA ARG A 102 -14.11 9.42 -7.84
C ARG A 102 -15.05 8.28 -7.46
N HIS A 103 -15.02 7.84 -6.20
CA HIS A 103 -15.74 6.64 -5.75
C HIS A 103 -16.79 6.90 -4.66
N SER A 104 -17.10 8.17 -4.39
CA SER A 104 -18.10 8.58 -3.40
C SER A 104 -17.87 7.97 -2.00
N VAL A 105 -16.60 7.85 -1.61
CA VAL A 105 -16.20 7.41 -0.28
C VAL A 105 -16.27 8.61 0.66
N CYS A 106 -17.00 8.51 1.77
CA CYS A 106 -17.15 9.60 2.74
C CYS A 106 -16.15 9.49 3.91
N GLU A 107 -15.60 8.31 4.14
CA GLU A 107 -14.72 8.03 5.27
C GLU A 107 -13.23 8.16 4.89
N GLN A 108 -12.35 8.31 5.88
CA GLN A 108 -10.92 8.18 5.68
C GLN A 108 -10.55 6.74 5.31
N ILE A 109 -9.75 6.57 4.26
CA ILE A 109 -9.36 5.23 3.77
C ILE A 109 -8.06 4.76 4.42
N PHE A 110 -7.13 5.67 4.70
CA PHE A 110 -5.88 5.34 5.39
C PHE A 110 -6.06 5.45 6.90
N LYS A 111 -5.75 4.36 7.62
CA LYS A 111 -5.83 4.24 9.09
C LYS A 111 -4.51 4.54 9.79
N GLY A 112 -3.42 4.61 9.05
CA GLY A 112 -2.10 4.95 9.57
C GLY A 112 -1.15 5.40 8.46
N ARG A 113 -0.15 6.20 8.84
CA ARG A 113 0.94 6.66 7.97
C ARG A 113 2.26 6.47 8.70
N TYR A 114 3.17 5.75 8.06
CA TYR A 114 4.51 5.47 8.55
C TYR A 114 5.52 5.96 7.52
N TYR A 115 6.60 6.57 7.99
CA TYR A 115 7.55 7.29 7.17
C TYR A 115 8.97 6.80 7.50
N ARG A 116 9.98 7.42 6.88
CA ARG A 116 11.40 7.08 7.05
C ARG A 116 11.84 6.89 8.49
N GLN A 117 11.40 7.75 9.41
CA GLN A 117 11.78 7.66 10.83
C GLN A 117 11.24 6.42 11.55
N HIS A 118 10.23 5.75 10.98
CA HIS A 118 9.68 4.50 11.50
C HIS A 118 10.32 3.26 10.84
N CYS A 119 11.11 3.43 9.77
CA CYS A 119 11.86 2.33 9.21
C CYS A 119 13.00 1.92 10.15
N THR A 120 13.32 0.63 10.18
CA THR A 120 14.58 0.15 10.76
C THR A 120 15.68 0.41 9.73
N TYR A 121 16.70 1.17 10.12
CA TYR A 121 17.85 1.46 9.27
C TYR A 121 19.02 0.55 9.64
N TYR A 122 19.50 -0.24 8.68
CA TYR A 122 20.64 -1.13 8.84
C TYR A 122 21.42 -1.20 7.53
N ASP A 123 22.74 -1.07 7.61
CA ASP A 123 23.66 -1.20 6.46
C ASP A 123 23.25 -0.41 5.21
N GLY A 124 22.85 0.85 5.39
CA GLY A 124 22.47 1.72 4.27
C GLY A 124 21.05 1.52 3.74
N VAL A 125 20.30 0.53 4.24
CA VAL A 125 18.95 0.23 3.77
C VAL A 125 17.90 0.52 4.84
N TYR A 126 16.72 0.96 4.39
CA TYR A 126 15.53 1.13 5.21
C TYR A 126 14.60 -0.08 5.02
N THR A 127 14.35 -0.82 6.11
CA THR A 127 13.41 -1.95 6.12
C THR A 127 12.20 -1.62 7.01
N LYS A 128 11.05 -2.18 6.68
CA LYS A 128 9.76 -1.93 7.32
C LYS A 128 9.44 -3.10 8.25
N ASP A 129 9.51 -2.86 9.55
CA ASP A 129 9.08 -3.85 10.55
C ASP A 129 7.56 -3.75 10.76
N LEU A 130 6.82 -4.77 10.28
CA LEU A 130 5.36 -4.80 10.34
C LEU A 130 4.83 -4.99 11.77
N THR A 131 5.65 -5.46 12.70
CA THR A 131 5.25 -5.63 14.11
C THR A 131 4.99 -4.29 14.81
N GLN A 132 5.51 -3.19 14.26
CA GLN A 132 5.21 -1.82 14.69
C GLN A 132 3.77 -1.39 14.37
N ILE A 133 3.11 -2.07 13.41
CA ILE A 133 1.76 -1.76 12.96
C ILE A 133 0.77 -2.78 13.54
N ASN A 134 1.09 -4.07 13.43
CA ASN A 134 0.27 -5.15 13.95
C ASN A 134 1.15 -6.30 14.46
N THR A 135 0.99 -6.65 15.73
CA THR A 135 1.74 -7.75 16.37
C THR A 135 1.29 -9.13 15.87
N ASP A 136 0.06 -9.26 15.37
CA ASP A 136 -0.42 -10.48 14.75
C ASP A 136 -0.09 -10.50 13.25
N LEU A 137 1.06 -11.08 12.92
CA LEU A 137 1.55 -11.20 11.54
C LEU A 137 0.67 -12.08 10.64
N ARG A 138 -0.35 -12.75 11.17
CA ARG A 138 -1.32 -13.50 10.35
C ARG A 138 -2.31 -12.58 9.64
N GLU A 139 -2.47 -11.37 10.16
CA GLU A 139 -3.52 -10.41 9.79
C GLU A 139 -2.97 -9.15 9.09
N ILE A 140 -1.72 -9.18 8.61
CA ILE A 140 -1.07 -8.03 7.96
C ILE A 140 -0.25 -8.46 6.74
N ALA A 141 -0.39 -7.74 5.63
CA ALA A 141 0.41 -7.93 4.42
C ALA A 141 1.00 -6.59 3.96
N LEU A 142 2.16 -6.64 3.30
CA LEU A 142 2.86 -5.48 2.75
C LEU A 142 2.97 -5.60 1.23
N VAL A 143 2.53 -4.59 0.49
CA VAL A 143 2.80 -4.44 -0.94
C VAL A 143 3.90 -3.42 -1.12
N ASP A 144 4.99 -3.83 -1.76
CA ASP A 144 6.21 -3.03 -1.90
C ASP A 144 7.00 -3.48 -3.13
N ASN A 145 7.67 -2.56 -3.81
CA ASN A 145 8.49 -2.86 -4.98
C ASN A 145 9.96 -3.18 -4.64
N SER A 146 10.41 -2.85 -3.43
CA SER A 146 11.80 -3.03 -3.00
C SER A 146 11.94 -4.21 -2.06
N GLU A 147 12.81 -5.16 -2.42
CA GLU A 147 13.14 -6.32 -1.57
C GLU A 147 13.73 -5.92 -0.21
N PHE A 148 14.43 -4.79 -0.16
CA PHE A 148 14.99 -4.25 1.08
C PHE A 148 13.91 -3.80 2.07
N SER A 149 12.72 -3.45 1.59
CA SER A 149 11.64 -2.96 2.44
C SER A 149 11.06 -4.04 3.35
N PHE A 150 11.17 -5.32 2.98
CA PHE A 150 10.51 -6.41 3.70
C PHE A 150 11.47 -7.49 4.22
N LEU A 151 12.74 -7.15 4.44
CA LEU A 151 13.74 -8.08 4.99
C LEU A 151 13.37 -8.65 6.36
N ILE A 152 12.64 -7.89 7.19
CA ILE A 152 12.23 -8.33 8.53
C ILE A 152 11.05 -9.31 8.48
N ASN A 153 10.08 -9.09 7.59
CA ASN A 153 8.86 -9.90 7.48
C ASN A 153 8.61 -10.38 6.04
N PRO A 154 9.54 -11.12 5.41
CA PRO A 154 9.43 -11.48 3.99
C PRO A 154 8.22 -12.36 3.69
N SER A 155 7.78 -13.19 4.64
CA SER A 155 6.59 -14.04 4.51
C SER A 155 5.27 -13.26 4.38
N ASN A 156 5.28 -11.96 4.71
CA ASN A 156 4.13 -11.07 4.68
C ASN A 156 4.13 -10.16 3.45
N ALA A 157 5.19 -10.23 2.63
CA ALA A 157 5.37 -9.36 1.48
C ALA A 157 4.64 -9.88 0.24
N ILE A 158 4.13 -8.94 -0.53
CA ILE A 158 3.63 -9.11 -1.88
C ILE A 158 4.48 -8.20 -2.76
N PRO A 159 5.55 -8.73 -3.38
CA PRO A 159 6.36 -7.95 -4.29
C PRO A 159 5.49 -7.45 -5.44
N ILE A 160 5.63 -6.16 -5.76
CA ILE A 160 5.03 -5.54 -6.94
C ILE A 160 6.14 -4.97 -7.81
N ARG A 161 5.94 -4.90 -9.13
CA ARG A 161 6.93 -4.27 -10.00
C ARG A 161 7.04 -2.77 -9.70
N THR A 162 8.27 -2.27 -9.70
CA THR A 162 8.59 -0.84 -9.78
C THR A 162 7.82 -0.20 -10.93
N TRP A 163 7.17 0.92 -10.66
CA TRP A 163 6.44 1.69 -11.67
C TRP A 163 6.99 3.09 -11.83
N THR A 164 7.04 3.52 -13.08
CA THR A 164 7.43 4.85 -13.51
C THR A 164 6.38 5.39 -14.48
N HIS A 165 6.23 6.71 -14.52
CA HIS A 165 5.19 7.40 -15.30
C HIS A 165 5.24 7.18 -16.83
N ASP A 166 6.28 6.54 -17.35
CA ASP A 166 6.47 6.19 -18.76
C ASP A 166 5.67 4.95 -19.19
N ASP A 167 5.12 4.17 -18.25
CA ASP A 167 4.21 3.05 -18.52
C ASP A 167 2.76 3.38 -18.08
N PRO A 168 1.97 4.09 -18.92
CA PRO A 168 0.57 4.41 -18.62
C PRO A 168 -0.36 3.19 -18.75
N SER A 169 0.15 2.04 -19.23
CA SER A 169 -0.61 0.81 -19.42
C SER A 169 -0.41 -0.22 -18.29
N ASP A 170 0.29 0.16 -17.22
CA ASP A 170 0.61 -0.74 -16.11
C ASP A 170 -0.65 -1.37 -15.49
N PRO A 171 -0.80 -2.72 -15.49
CA PRO A 171 -1.96 -3.37 -14.90
C PRO A 171 -1.72 -3.85 -13.45
N ALA A 172 -0.54 -3.61 -12.86
CA ALA A 172 -0.09 -4.35 -11.69
C ALA A 172 -1.01 -4.15 -10.47
N LEU A 173 -1.49 -2.93 -10.23
CA LEU A 173 -2.45 -2.68 -9.14
C LEU A 173 -3.80 -3.34 -9.41
N LEU A 174 -4.27 -3.32 -10.67
CA LEU A 174 -5.52 -3.96 -11.07
C LEU A 174 -5.45 -5.49 -10.87
N ASP A 175 -4.35 -6.11 -11.31
CA ASP A 175 -4.11 -7.55 -11.19
C ASP A 175 -4.05 -8.03 -9.73
N LEU A 176 -3.62 -7.16 -8.81
CA LEU A 176 -3.56 -7.48 -7.38
C LEU A 176 -4.93 -7.50 -6.69
N ILE A 177 -5.96 -6.83 -7.23
CA ILE A 177 -7.26 -6.68 -6.55
C ILE A 177 -7.87 -8.04 -6.22
N GLY A 178 -7.99 -8.93 -7.21
CA GLY A 178 -8.63 -10.23 -7.01
C GLY A 178 -7.88 -11.09 -5.98
N PHE A 179 -6.55 -11.05 -6.04
CA PHE A 179 -5.68 -11.77 -5.11
C PHE A 179 -5.82 -11.25 -3.68
N LEU A 180 -5.77 -9.93 -3.48
CA LEU A 180 -5.92 -9.33 -2.16
C LEU A 180 -7.32 -9.54 -1.58
N VAL A 181 -8.39 -9.47 -2.38
CA VAL A 181 -9.73 -9.83 -1.90
C VAL A 181 -9.76 -11.27 -1.38
N ALA A 182 -9.20 -12.23 -2.12
CA ALA A 182 -9.12 -13.62 -1.66
C ALA A 182 -8.26 -13.76 -0.39
N LEU A 183 -7.14 -13.05 -0.31
CA LEU A 183 -6.24 -13.04 0.84
C LEU A 183 -6.92 -12.46 2.10
N SER A 184 -7.93 -11.58 1.96
CA SER A 184 -8.64 -11.02 3.11
C SER A 184 -9.41 -12.08 3.92
N TYR A 185 -9.82 -13.18 3.27
CA TYR A 185 -10.62 -14.25 3.86
C TYR A 185 -9.81 -15.35 4.55
N VAL A 186 -8.49 -15.41 4.32
CA VAL A 186 -7.67 -16.48 4.92
C VAL A 186 -7.35 -16.19 6.37
N HIS A 187 -7.17 -17.24 7.18
CA HIS A 187 -6.84 -17.08 8.60
C HIS A 187 -5.39 -16.62 8.83
N ASP A 188 -4.48 -16.92 7.92
CA ASP A 188 -3.09 -16.47 7.99
C ASP A 188 -2.61 -16.17 6.58
N VAL A 189 -2.36 -14.89 6.29
CA VAL A 189 -1.95 -14.45 4.96
C VAL A 189 -0.65 -15.14 4.50
N ARG A 190 0.24 -15.47 5.43
CA ARG A 190 1.56 -16.06 5.13
C ARG A 190 1.46 -17.46 4.56
N ASN A 191 0.39 -18.20 4.85
CA ASN A 191 0.15 -19.53 4.30
C ASN A 191 -0.11 -19.48 2.79
N ILE A 192 -0.72 -18.40 2.29
CA ILE A 192 -0.94 -18.23 0.85
C ILE A 192 0.27 -17.57 0.19
N LEU A 193 0.88 -16.59 0.86
CA LEU A 193 2.04 -15.88 0.32
C LEU A 193 3.26 -16.80 0.18
N SER A 194 3.47 -17.74 1.10
CA SER A 194 4.56 -18.72 1.01
C SER A 194 4.43 -19.66 -0.19
N LEU A 195 3.22 -19.91 -0.71
CA LEU A 195 3.03 -20.72 -1.92
C LEU A 195 3.61 -20.04 -3.17
N ARG A 196 3.65 -18.70 -3.21
CA ARG A 196 4.31 -17.96 -4.30
C ARG A 196 5.82 -18.13 -4.26
N LEU A 197 6.40 -18.24 -3.06
CA LEU A 197 7.84 -18.44 -2.85
C LEU A 197 8.30 -19.88 -3.14
N GLY A 198 7.37 -20.83 -3.30
CA GLY A 198 7.64 -22.24 -3.65
C GLY A 198 8.21 -22.48 -5.05
N THR A 199 8.62 -21.43 -5.77
CA THR A 199 9.38 -21.53 -7.04
C THR A 199 10.85 -21.12 -6.91
N LEU A 200 11.33 -20.79 -5.70
CA LEU A 200 12.75 -20.46 -5.43
C LEU A 200 13.39 -21.41 -4.41
N SER A 201 13.11 -22.71 -4.52
CA SER A 201 14.05 -23.72 -4.03
C SER A 201 14.84 -24.24 -5.22
N GLU A 202 15.93 -23.56 -5.57
CA GLU A 202 17.01 -24.19 -6.34
C GLU A 202 18.02 -24.81 -5.38
N GLU A 203 18.57 -25.94 -5.85
CA GLU A 203 19.47 -26.90 -5.21
C GLU A 203 20.80 -26.30 -4.70
#